data_AF-E9HS27-F1
#
_entry.id   AF-E9HS27-F1
#
_cell.length_a   1.000
_cell.length_b   1.000
_cell.length_c   1.000
_cell.angle_alpha   90.00
_cell.angle_beta   90.00
_cell.angle_gamma   90.00
#
_symmetry.space_group_name_H-M   'P 1'
#
loop_
_entity.id
_entity.type
_entity.pdbx_description
1 polymer ?
#
loop_
_entity_poly.entity_id
_entity_poly.type
_entity_poly.pdbx_seq_one_letter_code
_entity_poly.pdbx_strand_id
1 'polypeptide(L)' 'IVAEANNNFCGVRVTFNARVGGVRLLAKKCVLDIQETRALNYKLHEVDIYSASWRPPDDGKHIGEPGKLSE' A
#
# COMPACT_ATOMS: atom_id res chain seq x y z
N ILE A 1 7.66 -7.69 4.15
CA ILE A 1 7.25 -7.37 5.55
C ILE A 1 7.10 -8.60 6.43
N VAL A 2 6.50 -9.71 5.97
CA VAL A 2 6.26 -10.91 6.82
C VAL A 2 6.79 -12.22 6.20
N ALA A 3 8.01 -12.20 5.65
CA ALA A 3 8.58 -13.44 5.09
C ALA A 3 8.75 -14.48 6.21
N GLU A 4 8.27 -15.70 5.93
CA GLU A 4 8.20 -16.82 6.86
C GLU A 4 9.59 -17.26 7.34
N ALA A 5 9.65 -17.72 8.58
CA ALA A 5 10.87 -18.27 9.19
C ALA A 5 10.93 -19.79 9.01
N ASN A 6 12.15 -20.36 8.97
CA ASN A 6 12.39 -21.80 9.06
C ASN A 6 11.73 -22.68 7.97
N ASN A 7 11.50 -22.15 6.77
CA ASN A 7 10.89 -22.89 5.64
C ASN A 7 11.89 -23.26 4.53
N ASN A 8 13.20 -23.12 4.78
CA ASN A 8 14.28 -23.33 3.79
C ASN A 8 14.14 -22.51 2.48
N PHE A 9 13.39 -21.41 2.49
CA PHE A 9 13.16 -20.58 1.31
C PHE A 9 13.40 -19.10 1.59
N CYS A 10 14.28 -18.46 0.80
CA CYS A 10 14.65 -17.05 0.94
C CYS A 10 15.14 -16.70 2.37
N GLY A 11 14.87 -15.48 2.85
CA GLY A 11 15.20 -15.02 4.20
C GLY A 11 13.95 -14.71 5.03
N VAL A 12 14.17 -14.41 6.31
CA VAL A 12 13.12 -14.09 7.30
C VAL A 12 12.90 -12.57 7.43
N ARG A 13 11.73 -12.14 7.92
CA ARG A 13 11.48 -10.74 8.31
C ARG A 13 11.27 -10.59 9.80
N VAL A 14 11.43 -9.35 10.29
CA VAL A 14 11.26 -8.99 11.71
C VAL A 14 9.90 -9.45 12.26
N THR A 15 8.84 -9.35 11.45
CA THR A 15 7.47 -9.72 11.83
C THR A 15 7.01 -10.98 11.09
N PHE A 16 7.76 -12.06 11.18
CA PHE A 16 7.46 -13.32 10.48
C PHE A 16 6.14 -14.00 10.92
N ASN A 17 5.64 -13.67 12.12
CA ASN A 17 4.34 -14.17 12.63
C ASN A 17 3.15 -13.24 12.33
N ALA A 18 3.35 -12.09 11.70
CA ALA A 18 2.26 -11.17 11.38
C ALA A 18 1.52 -11.60 10.10
N ARG A 19 0.26 -11.16 9.95
CA ARG A 19 -0.54 -11.40 8.75
C ARG A 19 -0.30 -10.29 7.72
N VAL A 20 -0.27 -10.64 6.44
CA VAL A 20 -0.18 -9.67 5.33
C VAL A 20 -1.32 -9.85 4.35
N GLY A 21 -1.85 -8.73 3.86
CA GLY A 21 -2.74 -8.65 2.71
C GLY A 21 -2.21 -7.64 1.68
N GLY A 22 -2.87 -7.53 0.53
CA GLY A 22 -2.50 -6.58 -0.51
C GLY A 22 -3.72 -5.95 -1.17
N VAL A 23 -3.70 -4.61 -1.31
CA VAL A 23 -4.69 -3.86 -2.09
C VAL A 23 -4.09 -3.49 -3.44
N ARG A 24 -4.72 -3.95 -4.53
CA ARG A 24 -4.23 -3.71 -5.89
C ARG A 24 -4.75 -2.39 -6.45
N LEU A 25 -4.02 -1.30 -6.19
CA LEU A 25 -4.36 0.06 -6.66
C LEU A 25 -3.70 0.42 -8.01
N LEU A 26 -2.39 0.19 -8.13
CA LEU A 26 -1.55 0.66 -9.25
C LEU A 26 -1.63 -0.18 -10.53
N ALA A 27 -2.69 -0.96 -10.70
CA ALA A 27 -2.82 -1.86 -11.85
C ALA A 27 -3.24 -1.14 -13.15
N LYS A 28 -3.74 0.10 -13.04
CA LYS A 28 -4.21 0.91 -14.17
C LYS A 28 -3.31 2.12 -14.36
N LYS A 29 -3.26 2.64 -15.60
CA LYS A 29 -2.43 3.80 -15.99
C LYS A 29 -2.75 5.08 -15.21
N CYS A 30 -3.99 5.22 -14.73
CA CYS A 30 -4.43 6.35 -13.94
C CYS A 30 -5.11 5.83 -12.67
N VAL A 31 -4.75 6.40 -11.54
CA VAL A 31 -5.38 6.16 -10.23
C VAL A 31 -6.19 7.41 -9.90
N LEU A 32 -7.48 7.25 -9.71
CA LEU A 32 -8.38 8.33 -9.28
C LEU A 32 -8.31 8.47 -7.75
N ASP A 33 -8.55 9.69 -7.25
CA ASP A 33 -8.56 10.00 -5.81
C ASP A 33 -9.54 9.11 -5.00
N ILE A 34 -10.72 8.83 -5.57
CA ILE A 34 -11.68 7.90 -4.94
C ILE A 34 -11.14 6.47 -4.82
N GLN A 35 -10.27 6.03 -5.73
CA GLN A 35 -9.66 4.71 -5.67
C GLN A 35 -8.57 4.67 -4.60
N GLU A 36 -7.79 5.74 -4.49
CA GLU A 36 -6.80 5.94 -3.43
C GLU A 36 -7.48 5.93 -2.05
N THR A 37 -8.53 6.73 -1.88
CA THR A 37 -9.33 6.80 -0.66
C THR A 37 -9.93 5.44 -0.29
N ARG A 38 -10.47 4.70 -1.26
CA ARG A 38 -11.01 3.35 -1.02
C ARG A 38 -9.91 2.35 -0.63
N ALA A 39 -8.72 2.48 -1.20
CA ALA A 39 -7.60 1.59 -0.88
C ALA A 39 -7.09 1.82 0.55
N LEU A 40 -6.97 3.08 0.97
CA LEU A 40 -6.53 3.46 2.32
C LEU A 40 -7.58 3.15 3.40
N ASN A 41 -8.87 3.11 3.06
CA ASN A 41 -9.95 2.75 3.99
C ASN A 41 -10.31 1.25 3.96
N TYR A 42 -9.67 0.44 3.12
CA TYR A 42 -10.06 -0.96 2.95
C TYR A 42 -9.76 -1.76 4.23
N LYS A 43 -10.81 -2.30 4.86
CA LYS A 43 -10.74 -3.06 6.13
C LYS A 43 -10.09 -2.28 7.28
N LEU A 44 -10.45 -1.00 7.43
CA LEU A 44 -9.89 -0.09 8.44
C LEU A 44 -9.91 -0.63 9.88
N HIS A 45 -10.86 -1.50 10.24
CA HIS A 45 -10.96 -2.10 11.58
C HIS A 45 -10.16 -3.39 11.77
N GLU A 46 -9.65 -4.00 10.70
CA GLU A 46 -8.86 -5.25 10.74
C GLU A 46 -7.38 -5.01 10.44
N VAL A 47 -7.04 -3.90 9.78
CA VAL A 47 -5.69 -3.59 9.31
C VAL A 47 -5.05 -2.57 10.25
N ASP A 48 -3.98 -2.99 10.93
CA ASP A 48 -3.25 -2.12 11.85
C ASP A 48 -2.28 -1.17 11.13
N ILE A 49 -1.69 -1.62 10.01
CA ILE A 49 -0.62 -0.89 9.30
C ILE A 49 -0.84 -0.98 7.78
N TYR A 50 -0.90 0.18 7.13
CA TYR A 50 -0.82 0.31 5.68
C TYR A 50 0.60 0.72 5.25
N SER A 51 1.18 -0.02 4.31
CA SER A 51 2.48 0.30 3.71
C SER A 51 2.29 0.60 2.22
N ALA A 52 2.41 1.87 1.84
CA ALA A 52 2.29 2.34 0.47
C ALA A 52 3.62 2.91 -0.03
N SER A 53 3.97 2.58 -1.27
CA SER A 53 5.20 3.07 -1.94
C SER A 53 4.87 3.59 -3.34
N TRP A 54 3.73 4.27 -3.46
CA TRP A 54 3.37 5.03 -4.64
C TRP A 54 3.29 6.51 -4.25
N ARG A 55 3.52 7.35 -5.25
CA ARG A 55 3.60 8.81 -5.12
C ARG A 55 3.52 9.43 -6.52
N PRO A 56 3.39 10.76 -6.62
CA PRO A 56 3.60 11.48 -7.87
C PRO A 56 4.97 11.16 -8.49
N PRO A 57 5.20 11.48 -9.77
CA PRO A 57 6.47 11.24 -10.43
C PRO A 57 7.66 11.90 -9.71
N ASP A 58 8.77 11.16 -9.60
CA ASP A 58 9.98 11.57 -8.87
C ASP A 58 10.93 12.41 -9.71
N ASP A 59 10.39 13.37 -10.46
CA ASP A 59 11.15 14.15 -11.44
C ASP A 59 11.54 15.56 -10.96
N GLY A 60 11.15 15.91 -9.73
CA GLY A 60 11.40 17.23 -9.14
C GLY A 60 10.60 18.36 -9.78
N LYS A 61 9.63 18.06 -10.65
CA LYS A 61 8.77 19.03 -11.34
C LYS A 61 7.32 18.91 -10.92
N HIS A 62 6.90 17.71 -10.53
CA HIS A 62 5.55 17.46 -10.06
C HIS A 62 5.51 17.50 -8.53
N ILE A 63 4.68 18.40 -7.99
CA ILE A 63 4.21 18.36 -6.60
C ILE A 63 2.84 17.72 -6.67
N GLY A 64 2.64 16.62 -5.94
CA GLY A 64 1.31 16.04 -5.80
C GLY A 64 0.88 16.03 -4.34
N GLU A 65 -0.42 16.15 -4.19
CA GLU A 65 -1.14 16.19 -2.93
C GLU A 65 -2.29 15.18 -3.04
N PRO A 66 -2.80 14.65 -1.91
CA PRO A 66 -4.06 13.93 -1.90
C PRO A 66 -5.14 14.79 -2.58
N GLY A 67 -5.97 14.18 -3.43
CA GLY A 67 -7.09 14.88 -4.04
C GLY A 67 -8.10 15.34 -2.98
N LYS A 68 -8.97 16.26 -3.37
CA LYS A 68 -10.15 16.55 -2.54
C LYS A 68 -10.98 15.29 -2.48
N LEU A 69 -11.35 14.88 -1.27
CA LEU A 69 -12.38 13.88 -1.01
C LEU A 69 -13.58 14.27 -1.89
N SER A 70 -13.78 13.53 -2.98
CA SER A 70 -14.81 13.78 -3.97
C SER A 70 -16.18 13.91 -3.28
N GLU A 71 -16.94 14.96 -3.62
CA GLU A 71 -18.40 15.04 -3.42
C GLU A 71 -19.12 13.82 -4.01
#